data_AF-A0A939GTZ3-F1
#
_entry.id   AF-A0A939GTZ3-F1
#
_cell.length_a   1.000
_cell.length_b   1.000
_cell.length_c   1.000
_cell.angle_alpha   90.00
_cell.angle_beta   90.00
_cell.angle_gamma   90.00
#
_symmetry.space_group_name_H-M   'P 1'
#
loop_
_entity.id
_entity.type
_entity.pdbx_description
1 polymer ?
#
loop_
_entity_poly.entity_id
_entity_poly.type
_entity_poly.pdbx_seq_one_letter_code
_entity_poly.pdbx_strand_id
1 'polypeptide(L)'
;MEVSNGIQIINISNPATPTLAGTYNTSFYAWDVQVVGNYAYIANRDAGLQIINISNPANPTLVGSYDTPGLALRVQVVGNYAYVADDSAGLQIINISNPTTPTLVGNYNTSGIAIDVQVVGDYAYVADAGSGLQIINISNPATPTLVDSYDTPGSAQGVQVLGKYAYVADESSGLQIIDVNEAPVITSAATATFTENSTATVYTVTATDINAGTTLTYSLSGTDANLFNINNGVVTFKTAPNFEIPSDNGANNVYDINVIASDGTLNTTKAVAITVGNINETPTDLTLSSTTNQPITIAENQIIGTVVGNLSSTDPDQGNTFTYSLVTGTGATDNSVFTISNNQLKTNSVFDYETKNSYNIRVRTTDQDGLSYEKELTIGVNDLNEITGNPLINNGRTPIVGTAGSDWITGGPGAKTITGGAGNDFFVFTDLRDVGQRITDFTVGEDKIVLTQLLSNINYNGTDPIADQYMRFVAGTGSNIGSTFLQIDRDGISGSAIFKNFLQVDNITTTQLNNVNNFVF
;
A
#
# COMPACT_ATOMS: atom_id res chain seq x y z
N MET A 1 -8.16 -64.94 -53.16
CA MET A 1 -8.48 -63.72 -52.40
C MET A 1 -8.82 -64.19 -51.01
N GLU A 2 -7.87 -64.11 -50.09
CA GLU A 2 -8.09 -64.57 -48.72
C GLU A 2 -9.16 -63.70 -48.07
N VAL A 3 -10.15 -64.36 -47.46
CA VAL A 3 -11.19 -63.71 -46.67
C VAL A 3 -10.52 -63.36 -45.35
N SER A 4 -9.87 -62.19 -45.26
CA SER A 4 -9.31 -61.72 -44.00
C SER A 4 -10.48 -61.41 -43.06
N ASN A 5 -10.64 -62.22 -42.01
CA ASN A 5 -11.62 -61.95 -40.97
C ASN A 5 -11.24 -60.62 -40.29
N GLY A 6 -12.22 -59.73 -40.11
CA GLY A 6 -12.03 -58.46 -39.41
C GLY A 6 -12.19 -58.60 -37.91
N ILE A 7 -13.15 -57.90 -37.33
CA ILE A 7 -13.42 -57.95 -35.89
C ILE A 7 -14.52 -58.98 -35.55
N GLN A 8 -14.35 -59.63 -34.40
CA GLN A 8 -15.36 -60.50 -33.78
C GLN A 8 -15.74 -59.92 -32.42
N ILE A 9 -17.04 -59.84 -32.14
CA ILE A 9 -17.56 -59.37 -30.85
C ILE A 9 -18.01 -60.59 -30.07
N ILE A 10 -17.37 -60.84 -28.93
CA ILE A 10 -17.63 -62.00 -28.09
C ILE A 10 -18.34 -61.55 -26.81
N ASN A 11 -19.49 -62.15 -26.52
CA ASN A 11 -20.18 -61.99 -25.26
C ASN A 11 -19.52 -62.87 -24.19
N ILE A 12 -18.93 -62.22 -23.19
CA ILE A 12 -18.22 -62.82 -22.06
C ILE A 12 -18.98 -62.70 -20.73
N SER A 13 -20.28 -62.41 -20.76
CA SER A 13 -21.13 -62.33 -19.55
C SER A 13 -21.07 -63.60 -18.70
N ASN A 14 -20.82 -64.75 -19.32
CA ASN A 14 -20.33 -65.95 -18.64
C ASN A 14 -18.88 -66.23 -19.07
N PRO A 15 -17.88 -65.97 -18.21
CA PRO A 15 -16.48 -66.25 -18.51
C PRO A 15 -16.18 -67.74 -18.78
N ALA A 16 -17.01 -68.66 -18.28
CA ALA A 16 -16.85 -70.09 -18.53
C ALA A 16 -17.37 -70.52 -19.92
N THR A 17 -18.24 -69.71 -20.55
CA THR A 17 -18.83 -70.02 -21.85
C THR A 17 -19.00 -68.76 -22.71
N PRO A 18 -17.90 -68.20 -23.27
CA PRO A 18 -17.97 -67.09 -24.20
C PRO A 18 -18.78 -67.47 -25.46
N THR A 19 -19.60 -66.54 -25.96
CA THR A 19 -20.42 -66.76 -27.17
C THR A 19 -20.19 -65.66 -28.20
N LEU A 20 -20.21 -65.99 -29.50
CA LEU A 20 -20.10 -65.00 -30.56
C LEU A 20 -21.37 -64.13 -30.60
N ALA A 21 -21.22 -62.83 -30.39
CA ALA A 21 -22.31 -61.85 -30.46
C ALA A 21 -22.48 -61.27 -31.89
N GLY A 22 -21.39 -61.10 -32.62
CA GLY A 22 -21.41 -60.65 -34.02
C GLY A 22 -20.02 -60.51 -34.63
N THR A 23 -19.97 -60.19 -35.92
CA THR A 23 -18.72 -60.05 -36.70
C THR A 23 -18.81 -58.86 -37.64
N TYR A 24 -17.68 -58.24 -37.94
CA TYR A 24 -17.58 -57.23 -38.99
C TYR A 24 -16.30 -57.45 -39.79
N ASN A 25 -16.44 -57.56 -41.11
CA ASN A 25 -15.30 -57.77 -42.00
C ASN A 25 -14.69 -56.41 -42.37
N THR A 26 -13.45 -56.21 -41.95
CA THR A 26 -12.65 -55.05 -42.29
C THR A 26 -12.02 -55.21 -43.68
N SER A 27 -11.61 -54.10 -44.30
CA SER A 27 -11.02 -54.12 -45.64
C SER A 27 -9.65 -54.81 -45.72
N PHE A 28 -8.94 -54.88 -44.58
CA PHE A 28 -7.64 -55.52 -44.42
C PHE A 28 -7.58 -56.22 -43.04
N TYR A 29 -6.39 -56.63 -42.61
CA TYR A 29 -6.16 -57.26 -41.33
C TYR A 29 -6.35 -56.26 -40.18
N ALA A 30 -7.26 -56.56 -39.25
CA ALA A 30 -7.37 -55.87 -37.98
C ALA A 30 -6.24 -56.33 -37.04
N TRP A 31 -5.24 -55.48 -36.80
CA TRP A 31 -4.08 -55.78 -35.95
C TRP A 31 -4.29 -55.43 -34.49
N ASP A 32 -5.12 -54.43 -34.23
CA ASP A 32 -5.45 -53.97 -32.89
C ASP A 32 -6.85 -53.37 -32.83
N VAL A 33 -7.45 -53.39 -31.63
CA VAL A 33 -8.76 -52.82 -31.35
C VAL A 33 -8.79 -52.19 -29.96
N GLN A 34 -9.20 -50.92 -29.91
CA GLN A 34 -9.65 -50.30 -28.66
C GLN A 34 -11.13 -49.95 -28.72
N VAL A 35 -11.86 -50.33 -27.68
CA VAL A 35 -13.27 -49.98 -27.50
C VAL A 35 -13.39 -48.75 -26.60
N VAL A 36 -14.05 -47.70 -27.09
CA VAL A 36 -14.40 -46.51 -26.30
C VAL A 36 -15.88 -46.20 -26.50
N GLY A 37 -16.66 -46.34 -25.42
CA GLY A 37 -18.11 -46.21 -25.48
C GLY A 37 -18.74 -47.18 -26.49
N ASN A 38 -19.45 -46.64 -27.48
CA ASN A 38 -20.13 -47.41 -28.52
C ASN A 38 -19.29 -47.65 -29.78
N TYR A 39 -18.01 -47.29 -29.77
CA TYR A 39 -17.14 -47.40 -30.94
C TYR A 39 -15.96 -48.33 -30.69
N ALA A 40 -15.59 -49.10 -31.71
CA ALA A 40 -14.34 -49.83 -31.80
C ALA A 40 -13.43 -49.13 -32.80
N TYR A 41 -12.24 -48.73 -32.35
CA TYR A 41 -11.19 -48.09 -33.12
C TYR A 41 -10.16 -49.14 -33.48
N ILE A 42 -9.95 -49.34 -34.77
CA ILE A 42 -9.22 -50.49 -35.31
C ILE A 42 -7.97 -49.99 -36.04
N ALA A 43 -6.80 -50.50 -35.65
CA ALA A 43 -5.60 -50.41 -36.47
C ALA A 43 -5.71 -51.49 -37.55
N ASN A 44 -5.98 -51.08 -38.79
CA ASN A 44 -6.35 -51.97 -39.88
C ASN A 44 -5.29 -51.98 -40.98
N ARG A 45 -4.02 -52.09 -40.59
CA ARG A 45 -2.88 -52.26 -41.50
C ARG A 45 -2.92 -51.25 -42.65
N ASP A 46 -3.09 -51.70 -43.90
CA ASP A 46 -3.09 -50.89 -45.11
C ASP A 46 -4.31 -49.93 -45.26
N ALA A 47 -5.35 -50.05 -44.43
CA ALA A 47 -6.48 -49.11 -44.41
C ALA A 47 -6.38 -48.03 -43.32
N GLY A 48 -5.29 -48.03 -42.55
CA GLY A 48 -5.09 -47.11 -41.44
C GLY A 48 -6.10 -47.32 -40.30
N LEU A 49 -6.67 -46.23 -39.80
CA LEU A 49 -7.65 -46.23 -38.70
C LEU A 49 -9.07 -46.47 -39.25
N GLN A 50 -9.77 -47.45 -38.70
CA GLN A 50 -11.21 -47.63 -38.91
C GLN A 50 -12.01 -47.46 -37.62
N ILE A 51 -13.16 -46.80 -37.69
CA ILE A 51 -14.05 -46.56 -36.55
C ILE A 51 -15.37 -47.27 -36.82
N ILE A 52 -15.67 -48.29 -36.01
CA ILE A 52 -16.85 -49.14 -36.14
C ILE A 52 -17.81 -48.87 -35.00
N ASN A 53 -19.08 -48.58 -35.30
CA ASN A 53 -20.14 -48.53 -34.30
C ASN A 53 -20.52 -49.96 -33.88
N ILE A 54 -20.43 -50.22 -32.59
CA ILE A 54 -20.72 -51.50 -31.94
C ILE A 54 -21.88 -51.41 -30.94
N SER A 55 -22.66 -50.33 -30.96
CA SER A 55 -23.86 -50.16 -30.10
C SER A 55 -24.87 -51.30 -30.25
N ASN A 56 -24.92 -51.93 -31.44
CA ASN A 56 -25.54 -53.22 -31.66
C ASN A 56 -24.45 -54.26 -31.97
N PRO A 57 -24.03 -55.07 -30.97
CA PRO A 57 -23.01 -56.11 -31.15
C PRO A 57 -23.32 -57.12 -32.25
N ALA A 58 -24.60 -57.35 -32.55
CA ALA A 58 -25.02 -58.30 -33.58
C ALA A 58 -24.93 -57.74 -35.01
N ASN A 59 -24.85 -56.41 -35.16
CA ASN A 59 -24.74 -55.76 -36.47
C ASN A 59 -23.85 -54.50 -36.41
N PRO A 60 -22.52 -54.66 -36.33
CA PRO A 60 -21.61 -53.53 -36.30
C PRO A 60 -21.56 -52.81 -37.66
N THR A 61 -21.30 -51.49 -37.66
CA THR A 61 -21.27 -50.68 -38.89
C THR A 61 -20.09 -49.72 -38.92
N LEU A 62 -19.42 -49.56 -40.07
CA LEU A 62 -18.39 -48.53 -40.26
C LEU A 62 -19.00 -47.13 -40.12
N VAL A 63 -18.32 -46.29 -39.34
CA VAL A 63 -18.70 -44.89 -39.05
C VAL A 63 -17.82 -43.93 -39.81
N GLY A 64 -16.51 -44.17 -39.79
CA GLY A 64 -15.50 -43.37 -40.46
C GLY A 64 -14.17 -44.10 -40.53
N SER A 65 -13.26 -43.57 -41.32
CA SER A 65 -11.91 -44.11 -41.50
C SER A 65 -10.92 -43.00 -41.83
N TYR A 66 -9.66 -43.20 -41.47
CA TYR A 66 -8.54 -42.36 -41.87
C TYR A 66 -7.41 -43.25 -42.39
N ASP A 67 -7.00 -43.02 -43.64
CA ASP A 67 -5.89 -43.73 -44.27
C ASP A 67 -4.55 -43.16 -43.77
N THR A 68 -3.80 -43.96 -43.01
CA THR A 68 -2.49 -43.56 -42.47
C THR A 68 -1.39 -43.90 -43.49
N PRO A 69 -0.29 -43.14 -43.53
CA PRO A 69 0.74 -43.32 -44.57
C PRO A 69 1.50 -44.66 -44.50
N GLY A 70 1.56 -45.29 -43.32
CA GLY A 70 2.20 -46.59 -43.10
C GLY A 70 1.20 -47.72 -42.87
N LEU A 71 1.66 -48.77 -42.17
CA LEU A 71 0.79 -49.86 -41.75
C LEU A 71 0.34 -49.59 -40.31
N ALA A 72 -0.96 -49.40 -40.10
CA ALA A 72 -1.48 -49.22 -38.74
C ALA A 72 -1.41 -50.54 -37.96
N LEU A 73 -0.53 -50.61 -36.96
CA LEU A 73 -0.25 -51.82 -36.16
C LEU A 73 -0.94 -51.80 -34.79
N ARG A 74 -0.93 -50.65 -34.10
CA ARG A 74 -1.54 -50.45 -32.79
C ARG A 74 -2.28 -49.13 -32.73
N VAL A 75 -3.34 -49.08 -31.93
CA VAL A 75 -4.12 -47.85 -31.72
C VAL A 75 -4.45 -47.67 -30.25
N GLN A 76 -4.18 -46.47 -29.74
CA GLN A 76 -4.73 -46.02 -28.48
C GLN A 76 -5.57 -44.76 -28.63
N VAL A 77 -6.76 -44.76 -28.05
CA VAL A 77 -7.68 -43.63 -27.96
C VAL A 77 -7.57 -43.00 -26.58
N VAL A 78 -7.26 -41.70 -26.56
CA VAL A 78 -7.23 -40.86 -25.35
C VAL A 78 -7.98 -39.56 -25.65
N GLY A 79 -9.09 -39.34 -24.94
CA GLY A 79 -9.95 -38.19 -25.16
C GLY A 79 -10.47 -38.12 -26.60
N ASN A 80 -10.13 -37.04 -27.31
CA ASN A 80 -10.57 -36.78 -28.68
C ASN A 80 -9.57 -37.25 -29.75
N TYR A 81 -8.53 -37.98 -29.38
CA TYR A 81 -7.46 -38.38 -30.29
C TYR A 81 -7.28 -39.90 -30.32
N ALA A 82 -7.00 -40.41 -31.51
CA ALA A 82 -6.46 -41.75 -31.72
C ALA A 82 -4.97 -41.61 -32.08
N TYR A 83 -4.13 -42.30 -31.32
CA TYR A 83 -2.68 -42.40 -31.48
C TYR A 83 -2.40 -43.74 -32.13
N VAL A 84 -1.81 -43.73 -33.32
CA VAL A 84 -1.58 -44.93 -34.12
C VAL A 84 -0.08 -45.13 -34.30
N ALA A 85 0.41 -46.31 -33.92
CA ALA A 85 1.73 -46.78 -34.30
C ALA A 85 1.65 -47.30 -35.75
N ASP A 86 2.31 -46.60 -36.67
CA ASP A 86 2.06 -46.69 -38.11
C ASP A 86 3.31 -47.15 -38.87
N ASP A 87 3.98 -48.19 -38.34
CA ASP A 87 5.16 -48.80 -38.95
C ASP A 87 6.27 -47.74 -39.18
N SER A 88 6.87 -47.69 -40.37
CA SER A 88 7.94 -46.75 -40.75
C SER A 88 7.49 -45.29 -40.84
N ALA A 89 6.19 -45.00 -40.73
CA ALA A 89 5.70 -43.61 -40.63
C ALA A 89 5.70 -43.08 -39.19
N GLY A 90 6.02 -43.92 -38.21
CA GLY A 90 6.11 -43.54 -36.80
C GLY A 90 4.75 -43.36 -36.13
N LEU A 91 4.63 -42.34 -35.28
CA LEU A 91 3.42 -42.04 -34.52
C LEU A 91 2.50 -41.10 -35.31
N GLN A 92 1.26 -41.52 -35.55
CA GLN A 92 0.21 -40.66 -36.11
C GLN A 92 -0.80 -40.24 -35.04
N ILE A 93 -1.18 -38.96 -35.01
CA ILE A 93 -2.16 -38.42 -34.05
C ILE A 93 -3.37 -37.90 -34.81
N ILE A 94 -4.50 -38.58 -34.66
CA ILE A 94 -5.72 -38.37 -35.44
C ILE A 94 -6.82 -37.83 -34.54
N ASN A 95 -7.39 -36.68 -34.88
CA ASN A 95 -8.58 -36.14 -34.23
C ASN A 95 -9.80 -36.98 -34.61
N ILE A 96 -10.47 -37.51 -33.60
CA ILE A 96 -11.67 -38.35 -33.69
C ILE A 96 -12.88 -37.72 -32.97
N SER A 97 -12.80 -36.43 -32.62
CA SER A 97 -13.94 -35.68 -32.03
C SER A 97 -15.20 -35.75 -32.88
N ASN A 98 -15.04 -35.84 -34.21
CA ASN A 98 -16.08 -36.30 -35.11
C ASN A 98 -15.71 -37.68 -35.70
N PRO A 99 -16.26 -38.79 -35.18
CA PRO A 99 -15.89 -40.14 -35.61
C PRO A 99 -16.29 -40.47 -37.05
N THR A 100 -17.18 -39.69 -37.69
CA THR A 100 -17.52 -39.89 -39.11
C THR A 100 -16.48 -39.31 -40.06
N THR A 101 -15.67 -38.35 -39.60
CA THR A 101 -14.67 -37.64 -40.41
C THR A 101 -13.40 -37.42 -39.59
N PRO A 102 -12.66 -38.49 -39.25
CA PRO A 102 -11.39 -38.36 -38.56
C PRO A 102 -10.36 -37.57 -39.40
N THR A 103 -9.49 -36.79 -38.75
CA THR A 103 -8.49 -35.94 -39.43
C THR A 103 -7.15 -35.98 -38.72
N LEU A 104 -6.04 -36.05 -39.46
CA LEU A 104 -4.70 -35.94 -38.87
C LEU A 104 -4.48 -34.57 -38.22
N VAL A 105 -3.90 -34.58 -37.03
CA VAL A 105 -3.55 -33.39 -36.24
C VAL A 105 -2.05 -33.14 -36.33
N GLY A 106 -1.27 -34.19 -36.15
CA GLY A 106 0.18 -34.18 -36.18
C GLY A 106 0.73 -35.59 -36.26
N ASN A 107 2.04 -35.70 -36.50
CA ASN A 107 2.76 -36.95 -36.52
C ASN A 107 4.19 -36.74 -36.02
N TYR A 108 4.82 -37.82 -35.57
CA TYR A 108 6.24 -37.86 -35.29
C TYR A 108 6.85 -39.06 -36.01
N ASN A 109 7.73 -38.80 -36.97
CA ASN A 109 8.46 -39.86 -37.65
C ASN A 109 9.54 -40.41 -36.73
N THR A 110 9.32 -41.61 -36.19
CA THR A 110 10.30 -42.32 -35.36
C THR A 110 11.44 -42.85 -36.23
N SER A 111 12.55 -43.28 -35.61
CA SER A 111 13.74 -43.70 -36.36
C SER A 111 13.67 -45.17 -36.82
N GLY A 112 12.84 -45.97 -36.16
CA GLY A 112 12.62 -47.38 -36.43
C GLY A 112 11.24 -47.67 -37.01
N ILE A 113 10.66 -48.78 -36.57
CA ILE A 113 9.33 -49.23 -36.95
C ILE A 113 8.44 -49.10 -35.72
N ALA A 114 7.47 -48.19 -35.74
CA ALA A 114 6.54 -48.02 -34.63
C ALA A 114 5.57 -49.20 -34.57
N ILE A 115 5.75 -50.06 -33.57
CA ILE A 115 4.95 -51.28 -33.39
C ILE A 115 3.82 -51.06 -32.39
N ASP A 116 4.11 -50.42 -31.26
CA ASP A 116 3.15 -50.21 -30.17
C ASP A 116 3.22 -48.80 -29.61
N VAL A 117 2.11 -48.33 -29.07
CA VAL A 117 2.01 -46.99 -28.46
C VAL A 117 1.19 -47.03 -27.18
N GLN A 118 1.74 -46.44 -26.13
CA GLN A 118 0.98 -46.06 -24.95
C GLN A 118 1.12 -44.57 -24.64
N VAL A 119 0.00 -43.90 -24.45
CA VAL A 119 -0.15 -42.52 -24.02
C VAL A 119 -0.41 -42.47 -22.52
N VAL A 120 0.41 -41.70 -21.81
CA VAL A 120 0.27 -41.40 -20.38
C VAL A 120 0.49 -39.91 -20.17
N GLY A 121 -0.57 -39.19 -19.80
CA GLY A 121 -0.53 -37.73 -19.67
C GLY A 121 -0.18 -37.06 -21.01
N ASP A 122 0.85 -36.22 -21.00
CA ASP A 122 1.33 -35.47 -22.16
C ASP A 122 2.42 -36.21 -22.96
N TYR A 123 2.57 -37.53 -22.76
CA TYR A 123 3.61 -38.33 -23.41
C TYR A 123 3.02 -39.54 -24.14
N ALA A 124 3.55 -39.81 -25.34
CA ALA A 124 3.39 -41.06 -26.06
C ALA A 124 4.70 -41.85 -25.99
N TYR A 125 4.61 -43.06 -25.46
CA TYR A 125 5.68 -44.05 -25.38
C TYR A 125 5.50 -45.02 -26.54
N VAL A 126 6.47 -45.09 -27.43
CA VAL A 126 6.40 -45.92 -28.64
C VAL A 126 7.46 -47.01 -28.58
N ALA A 127 7.04 -48.27 -28.70
CA ALA A 127 7.95 -49.37 -28.95
C ALA A 127 8.31 -49.35 -30.45
N ASP A 128 9.56 -49.03 -30.77
CA ASP A 128 10.03 -48.64 -32.11
C ASP A 128 10.99 -49.68 -32.72
N ALA A 129 10.70 -50.97 -32.50
CA ALA A 129 11.52 -52.09 -32.97
C ALA A 129 13.00 -51.90 -32.61
N GLY A 130 13.89 -51.90 -33.59
CA GLY A 130 15.34 -51.77 -33.40
C GLY A 130 15.82 -50.40 -32.89
N SER A 131 14.94 -49.42 -32.75
CA SER A 131 15.23 -48.13 -32.09
C SER A 131 14.81 -48.11 -30.62
N GLY A 132 14.34 -49.24 -30.09
CA GLY A 132 13.97 -49.41 -28.69
C GLY A 132 12.73 -48.61 -28.29
N LEU A 133 12.78 -47.94 -27.15
CA LEU A 133 11.68 -47.12 -26.62
C LEU A 133 11.87 -45.66 -27.01
N GLN A 134 10.87 -45.05 -27.63
CA GLN A 134 10.81 -43.62 -27.93
C GLN A 134 9.81 -42.93 -27.00
N ILE A 135 10.20 -41.82 -26.37
CA ILE A 135 9.34 -41.04 -25.47
C ILE A 135 9.08 -39.69 -26.11
N ILE A 136 7.84 -39.46 -26.54
CA ILE A 136 7.45 -38.30 -27.36
C ILE A 136 6.50 -37.42 -26.57
N ASN A 137 6.84 -36.12 -26.44
CA ASN A 137 5.96 -35.10 -25.88
C ASN A 137 4.86 -34.78 -26.89
N ILE A 138 3.61 -34.90 -26.43
CA ILE A 138 2.37 -34.66 -27.17
C ILE A 138 1.49 -33.60 -26.51
N SER A 139 2.01 -32.80 -25.57
CA SER A 139 1.31 -31.66 -24.95
C SER A 139 0.72 -30.70 -25.99
N ASN A 140 1.40 -30.55 -27.13
CA ASN A 140 0.83 -30.03 -28.36
C ASN A 140 0.74 -31.15 -29.42
N PRO A 141 -0.43 -31.78 -29.61
CA PRO A 141 -0.59 -32.89 -30.55
C PRO A 141 -0.32 -32.52 -32.03
N ALA A 142 -0.35 -31.24 -32.38
CA ALA A 142 -0.06 -30.79 -33.74
C ALA A 142 1.44 -30.75 -34.07
N THR A 143 2.29 -30.66 -33.03
CA THR A 143 3.75 -30.57 -33.16
C THR A 143 4.43 -31.44 -32.09
N PRO A 144 4.29 -32.77 -32.17
CA PRO A 144 4.93 -33.66 -31.21
C PRO A 144 6.46 -33.59 -31.33
N THR A 145 7.16 -33.80 -30.21
CA THR A 145 8.63 -33.72 -30.14
C THR A 145 9.21 -34.85 -29.30
N LEU A 146 10.31 -35.48 -29.75
CA LEU A 146 11.04 -36.47 -28.94
C LEU A 146 11.61 -35.80 -27.68
N VAL A 147 11.38 -36.44 -26.54
CA VAL A 147 11.91 -36.08 -25.23
C VAL A 147 13.18 -36.87 -24.97
N ASP A 148 13.09 -38.19 -25.14
CA ASP A 148 14.17 -39.12 -24.87
C ASP A 148 13.95 -40.42 -25.64
N SER A 149 15.00 -41.22 -25.76
CA SER A 149 14.97 -42.55 -26.35
C SER A 149 15.84 -43.50 -25.55
N TYR A 150 15.38 -44.72 -25.38
CA TYR A 150 16.16 -45.79 -24.77
C TYR A 150 16.38 -46.91 -25.77
N ASP A 151 17.64 -47.10 -26.17
CA ASP A 151 18.05 -48.22 -27.02
C ASP A 151 17.96 -49.53 -26.22
N THR A 152 16.95 -50.35 -26.54
CA THR A 152 16.82 -51.67 -25.95
C THR A 152 17.70 -52.66 -26.72
N PRO A 153 18.30 -53.68 -26.07
CA PRO A 153 19.27 -54.55 -26.75
C PRO A 153 18.69 -55.40 -27.89
N GLY A 154 17.36 -55.54 -27.96
CA GLY A 154 16.61 -56.29 -28.96
C GLY A 154 15.71 -55.40 -29.81
N SER A 155 14.55 -55.93 -30.18
CA SER A 155 13.54 -55.24 -30.97
C SER A 155 12.31 -55.01 -30.09
N ALA A 156 12.01 -53.76 -29.78
CA ALA A 156 10.88 -53.37 -28.94
C ALA A 156 9.53 -53.61 -29.65
N GLN A 157 8.71 -54.48 -29.08
CA GLN A 157 7.43 -54.95 -29.65
C GLN A 157 6.19 -54.42 -28.93
N GLY A 158 6.32 -54.08 -27.66
CA GLY A 158 5.21 -53.66 -26.83
C GLY A 158 5.68 -52.81 -25.68
N VAL A 159 4.86 -51.86 -25.27
CA VAL A 159 5.19 -50.94 -24.17
C VAL A 159 4.01 -50.79 -23.22
N GLN A 160 4.30 -50.97 -21.93
CA GLN A 160 3.37 -50.65 -20.85
C GLN A 160 4.04 -49.67 -19.88
N VAL A 161 3.45 -48.51 -19.61
CA VAL A 161 3.93 -47.54 -18.62
C VAL A 161 3.06 -47.62 -17.37
N LEU A 162 3.71 -47.79 -16.21
CA LEU A 162 3.07 -47.82 -14.91
C LEU A 162 3.93 -47.10 -13.87
N GLY A 163 3.42 -45.98 -13.37
CA GLY A 163 4.16 -45.11 -12.45
C GLY A 163 5.42 -44.58 -13.13
N LYS A 164 6.57 -44.80 -12.50
CA LYS A 164 7.89 -44.37 -12.97
C LYS A 164 8.55 -45.29 -13.99
N TYR A 165 7.90 -46.40 -14.36
CA TYR A 165 8.54 -47.42 -15.17
C TYR A 165 7.82 -47.63 -16.49
N ALA A 166 8.59 -47.69 -17.58
CA ALA A 166 8.20 -48.28 -18.84
C ALA A 166 8.66 -49.74 -18.89
N TYR A 167 7.71 -50.64 -19.16
CA TYR A 167 7.88 -52.07 -19.30
C TYR A 167 7.84 -52.39 -20.80
N VAL A 168 8.98 -52.75 -21.38
CA VAL A 168 9.11 -52.97 -22.83
C VAL A 168 9.36 -54.43 -23.11
N ALA A 169 8.52 -55.05 -23.94
CA ALA A 169 8.75 -56.38 -24.48
C ALA A 169 9.73 -56.27 -25.65
N ASP A 170 10.91 -56.86 -25.54
CA ASP A 170 12.08 -56.59 -26.39
C ASP A 170 12.64 -57.86 -27.06
N GLU A 171 11.77 -58.60 -27.76
CA GLU A 171 12.07 -59.88 -28.43
C GLU A 171 13.13 -60.76 -27.73
N SER A 172 14.37 -60.74 -28.22
CA SER A 172 15.49 -61.58 -27.75
C SER A 172 15.98 -61.23 -26.35
N SER A 173 15.67 -60.04 -25.85
CA SER A 173 16.09 -59.56 -24.52
C SER A 173 15.01 -59.71 -23.46
N GLY A 174 13.81 -60.19 -23.83
CA GLY A 174 12.70 -60.38 -22.88
C GLY A 174 12.07 -59.07 -22.42
N LEU A 175 11.85 -58.90 -21.11
CA LEU A 175 11.23 -57.71 -20.53
C LEU A 175 12.29 -56.71 -20.05
N GLN A 176 12.29 -55.50 -20.60
CA GLN A 176 13.05 -54.37 -20.10
C GLN A 176 12.18 -53.53 -19.17
N ILE A 177 12.75 -53.08 -18.04
CA ILE A 177 12.09 -52.16 -17.10
C ILE A 177 12.95 -50.91 -17.04
N ILE A 178 12.44 -49.84 -17.64
CA ILE A 178 13.15 -48.59 -17.85
C ILE A 178 12.55 -47.54 -16.92
N ASP A 179 13.39 -46.90 -16.11
CA ASP A 179 12.99 -45.76 -15.27
C ASP A 179 12.77 -44.54 -16.18
N VAL A 180 11.57 -43.97 -16.16
CA VAL A 180 11.20 -42.81 -16.98
C VAL A 180 11.29 -41.56 -16.11
N ASN A 181 11.93 -40.51 -16.64
CA ASN A 181 12.16 -39.26 -15.91
C ASN A 181 10.86 -38.68 -15.34
N GLU A 182 10.87 -38.31 -14.06
CA GLU A 182 9.72 -37.72 -13.36
C GLU A 182 9.95 -36.23 -13.09
N ALA A 183 8.88 -35.45 -13.00
CA ALA A 183 9.04 -34.03 -12.71
C ALA A 183 9.60 -33.80 -11.29
N PRO A 184 10.44 -32.77 -11.08
CA PRO A 184 10.93 -32.43 -9.75
C PRO A 184 9.79 -32.16 -8.77
N VAL A 185 9.99 -32.47 -7.48
CA VAL A 185 8.97 -32.21 -6.44
C VAL A 185 9.44 -31.07 -5.54
N ILE A 186 8.71 -29.95 -5.52
CA ILE A 186 9.00 -28.79 -4.64
C ILE A 186 8.51 -29.06 -3.21
N THR A 187 9.46 -29.18 -2.28
CA THR A 187 9.24 -29.50 -0.86
C THR A 187 9.14 -28.27 0.04
N SER A 188 9.63 -27.10 -0.39
CA SER A 188 9.55 -25.86 0.40
C SER A 188 8.10 -25.39 0.62
N ALA A 189 7.84 -24.65 1.70
CA ALA A 189 6.49 -24.26 2.13
C ALA A 189 5.79 -23.31 1.13
N ALA A 190 4.45 -23.32 1.07
CA ALA A 190 3.68 -22.43 0.19
C ALA A 190 3.55 -20.99 0.73
N THR A 191 4.09 -20.71 1.92
CA THR A 191 4.02 -19.39 2.55
C THR A 191 5.35 -19.06 3.22
N ALA A 192 5.68 -17.77 3.28
CA ALA A 192 6.79 -17.27 4.07
C ALA A 192 6.48 -15.88 4.64
N THR A 193 7.25 -15.49 5.66
CA THR A 193 7.18 -14.16 6.25
C THR A 193 8.53 -13.48 6.10
N PHE A 194 8.52 -12.18 5.82
CA PHE A 194 9.72 -11.38 5.70
C PHE A 194 9.57 -10.08 6.48
N THR A 195 10.64 -9.62 7.07
CA THR A 195 10.68 -8.32 7.74
C THR A 195 11.04 -7.26 6.71
N GLU A 196 10.32 -6.15 6.69
CA GLU A 196 10.60 -5.06 5.75
C GLU A 196 12.00 -4.44 5.92
N ASN A 197 12.37 -3.55 5.00
CA ASN A 197 13.65 -2.84 4.98
C ASN A 197 14.90 -3.74 4.92
N SER A 198 14.71 -5.05 4.76
CA SER A 198 15.77 -6.06 4.65
C SER A 198 16.01 -6.47 3.20
N THR A 199 17.25 -6.85 2.90
CA THR A 199 17.66 -7.46 1.61
C THR A 199 18.14 -8.90 1.78
N ALA A 200 17.91 -9.50 2.94
CA ALA A 200 18.27 -10.88 3.22
C ALA A 200 17.52 -11.87 2.32
N THR A 201 17.93 -13.14 2.39
CA THR A 201 17.18 -14.24 1.78
C THR A 201 15.75 -14.24 2.31
N VAL A 202 14.79 -14.08 1.41
CA VAL A 202 13.37 -14.08 1.76
C VAL A 202 12.79 -15.48 1.75
N TYR A 203 13.23 -16.30 0.81
CA TYR A 203 12.73 -17.66 0.63
C TYR A 203 13.80 -18.53 -0.01
N THR A 204 13.79 -19.83 0.30
CA THR A 204 14.65 -20.80 -0.38
C THR A 204 13.79 -21.92 -0.94
N VAL A 205 13.77 -22.03 -2.27
CA VAL A 205 13.13 -23.12 -2.97
C VAL A 205 13.95 -24.38 -2.69
N THR A 206 13.29 -25.39 -2.15
CA THR A 206 13.86 -26.74 -2.03
C THR A 206 13.01 -27.67 -2.84
N ALA A 207 13.66 -28.46 -3.70
CA ALA A 207 13.02 -29.48 -4.49
C ALA A 207 13.90 -30.73 -4.50
N THR A 208 13.25 -31.88 -4.67
CA THR A 208 13.91 -33.17 -4.84
C THR A 208 13.46 -33.78 -6.14
N ASP A 209 14.38 -34.46 -6.79
CA ASP A 209 14.11 -35.26 -7.96
C ASP A 209 14.57 -36.69 -7.66
N ILE A 210 13.77 -37.68 -8.05
CA ILE A 210 14.04 -39.08 -7.72
C ILE A 210 15.04 -39.71 -8.69
N ASN A 211 15.22 -39.11 -9.87
CA ASN A 211 16.17 -39.58 -10.87
C ASN A 211 17.58 -39.14 -10.46
N ALA A 212 18.47 -40.12 -10.24
CA ALA A 212 19.79 -39.86 -9.67
C ALA A 212 20.69 -39.03 -10.60
N GLY A 213 21.29 -37.97 -10.07
CA GLY A 213 22.29 -37.15 -10.78
C GLY A 213 21.74 -35.91 -11.50
N THR A 214 20.44 -35.64 -11.40
CA THR A 214 19.82 -34.43 -11.96
C THR A 214 20.26 -33.18 -11.19
N THR A 215 20.69 -32.16 -11.92
CA THR A 215 20.98 -30.83 -11.36
C THR A 215 19.75 -29.96 -11.57
N LEU A 216 19.08 -29.60 -10.48
CA LEU A 216 17.88 -28.77 -10.55
C LEU A 216 18.22 -27.31 -10.81
N THR A 217 17.50 -26.72 -11.75
CA THR A 217 17.47 -25.29 -12.03
C THR A 217 16.19 -24.68 -11.50
N TYR A 218 16.26 -23.41 -11.10
CA TYR A 218 15.15 -22.70 -10.47
C TYR A 218 14.85 -21.39 -11.17
N SER A 219 13.57 -21.09 -11.35
CA SER A 219 13.10 -19.84 -11.92
C SER A 219 11.83 -19.35 -11.22
N LEU A 220 11.42 -18.11 -11.53
CA LEU A 220 10.24 -17.47 -10.96
C LEU A 220 9.26 -17.06 -12.06
N SER A 221 7.97 -17.14 -11.75
CA SER A 221 6.88 -16.52 -12.51
C SER A 221 5.81 -16.02 -11.53
N GLY A 222 4.65 -15.55 -12.01
CA GLY A 222 3.59 -14.98 -11.15
C GLY A 222 3.53 -13.46 -11.22
N THR A 223 2.62 -12.86 -10.44
CA THR A 223 2.29 -11.42 -10.47
C THR A 223 3.45 -10.56 -9.99
N ASP A 224 4.09 -10.97 -8.89
CA ASP A 224 5.11 -10.17 -8.21
C ASP A 224 6.54 -10.64 -8.51
N ALA A 225 6.69 -11.61 -9.41
CA ALA A 225 7.96 -12.27 -9.70
C ALA A 225 9.06 -11.31 -10.15
N ASN A 226 8.68 -10.21 -10.82
CA ASN A 226 9.60 -9.19 -11.30
C ASN A 226 10.28 -8.41 -10.16
N LEU A 227 9.77 -8.45 -8.93
CA LEU A 227 10.32 -7.79 -7.75
C LEU A 227 11.43 -8.61 -7.07
N PHE A 228 11.65 -9.85 -7.52
CA PHE A 228 12.59 -10.79 -6.90
C PHE A 228 13.72 -11.21 -7.83
N ASN A 229 14.84 -11.59 -7.23
CA ASN A 229 15.90 -12.37 -7.87
C ASN A 229 15.80 -13.83 -7.41
N ILE A 230 16.26 -14.75 -8.24
CA ILE A 230 16.48 -16.15 -7.85
C ILE A 230 17.86 -16.61 -8.31
N ASN A 231 18.62 -17.24 -7.43
CA ASN A 231 19.91 -17.84 -7.74
C ASN A 231 20.04 -19.16 -6.97
N ASN A 232 20.18 -20.28 -7.68
CA ASN A 232 20.28 -21.62 -7.11
C ASN A 232 19.23 -21.90 -6.02
N GLY A 233 17.99 -21.50 -6.26
CA GLY A 233 16.86 -21.68 -5.33
C GLY A 233 16.74 -20.61 -4.24
N VAL A 234 17.75 -19.76 -4.03
CA VAL A 234 17.69 -18.65 -3.08
C VAL A 234 16.95 -17.47 -3.72
N VAL A 235 15.87 -17.04 -3.09
CA VAL A 235 15.05 -15.90 -3.51
C VAL A 235 15.39 -14.69 -2.63
N THR A 236 15.56 -13.52 -3.25
CA THR A 236 15.77 -12.23 -2.59
C THR A 236 14.95 -11.14 -3.25
N PHE A 237 14.59 -10.09 -2.51
CA PHE A 237 14.02 -8.89 -3.10
C PHE A 237 15.08 -8.13 -3.92
N LYS A 238 14.67 -7.51 -5.05
CA LYS A 238 15.51 -6.59 -5.82
C LYS A 238 15.68 -5.24 -5.12
N THR A 239 14.62 -4.79 -4.47
CA THR A 239 14.57 -3.59 -3.66
C THR A 239 13.91 -3.97 -2.35
N ALA A 240 14.50 -3.57 -1.22
CA ALA A 240 13.92 -3.87 0.09
C ALA A 240 12.44 -3.43 0.12
N PRO A 241 11.53 -4.29 0.58
CA PRO A 241 10.12 -3.93 0.68
C PRO A 241 9.94 -2.88 1.79
N ASN A 242 8.95 -2.02 1.63
CA ASN A 242 8.48 -1.05 2.63
C ASN A 242 7.00 -1.35 2.87
N PHE A 243 6.62 -1.54 4.13
CA PHE A 243 5.30 -2.03 4.53
C PHE A 243 4.22 -0.97 4.38
N GLU A 244 4.57 0.30 4.52
CA GLU A 244 3.69 1.46 4.45
C GLU A 244 3.33 1.80 3.00
N ILE A 245 4.25 1.47 2.07
CA ILE A 245 4.16 1.71 0.63
C ILE A 245 4.50 0.39 -0.10
N PRO A 246 3.62 -0.62 0.01
CA PRO A 246 3.84 -1.91 -0.62
C PRO A 246 3.98 -1.77 -2.14
N SER A 247 4.99 -2.44 -2.67
CA SER A 247 5.26 -2.50 -4.12
C SER A 247 4.61 -3.71 -4.80
N ASP A 248 3.95 -4.59 -4.05
CA ASP A 248 3.22 -5.74 -4.58
C ASP A 248 2.02 -5.33 -5.42
N ASN A 249 1.61 -6.23 -6.30
CA ASN A 249 0.36 -6.15 -7.00
C ASN A 249 -0.81 -6.37 -6.03
N GLY A 250 -1.46 -5.28 -5.65
CA GLY A 250 -2.58 -5.31 -4.71
C GLY A 250 -2.35 -4.40 -3.51
N ALA A 251 -1.11 -3.96 -3.30
CA ALA A 251 -0.69 -3.08 -2.22
C ALA A 251 -1.15 -3.60 -0.85
N ASN A 252 -1.04 -4.90 -0.63
CA ASN A 252 -1.59 -5.59 0.53
C ASN A 252 -0.52 -6.26 1.42
N ASN A 253 0.76 -6.04 1.15
CA ASN A 253 1.91 -6.63 1.85
C ASN A 253 2.01 -8.16 1.71
N VAL A 254 1.34 -8.74 0.70
CA VAL A 254 1.45 -10.15 0.33
C VAL A 254 1.94 -10.23 -1.11
N TYR A 255 3.16 -10.72 -1.27
CA TYR A 255 3.81 -10.86 -2.57
C TYR A 255 3.58 -12.27 -3.11
N ASP A 256 2.85 -12.37 -4.21
CA ASP A 256 2.44 -13.63 -4.81
C ASP A 256 3.39 -14.03 -5.96
N ILE A 257 4.18 -15.07 -5.72
CA ILE A 257 5.12 -15.62 -6.71
C ILE A 257 4.84 -17.09 -6.99
N ASN A 258 5.26 -17.55 -8.16
CA ASN A 258 5.34 -18.96 -8.50
C ASN A 258 6.82 -19.35 -8.59
N VAL A 259 7.23 -20.31 -7.77
CA VAL A 259 8.57 -20.90 -7.84
C VAL A 259 8.54 -22.13 -8.73
N ILE A 260 9.52 -22.25 -9.61
CA ILE A 260 9.61 -23.33 -10.61
C ILE A 260 10.91 -24.08 -10.37
N ALA A 261 10.84 -25.40 -10.28
CA ALA A 261 12.00 -26.30 -10.26
C ALA A 261 11.99 -27.14 -11.54
N SER A 262 13.15 -27.26 -12.20
CA SER A 262 13.31 -27.97 -13.46
C SER A 262 14.56 -28.85 -13.44
N ASP A 263 14.44 -30.09 -13.91
CA ASP A 263 15.55 -31.02 -14.12
C ASP A 263 16.25 -30.82 -15.49
N GLY A 264 15.77 -29.87 -16.31
CA GLY A 264 16.20 -29.61 -17.67
C GLY A 264 15.22 -30.09 -18.75
N THR A 265 14.36 -31.04 -18.42
CA THR A 265 13.38 -31.67 -19.31
C THR A 265 11.95 -31.45 -18.81
N LEU A 266 11.72 -31.71 -17.52
CA LEU A 266 10.45 -31.53 -16.83
C LEU A 266 10.57 -30.41 -15.80
N ASN A 267 9.42 -29.80 -15.49
CA ASN A 267 9.34 -28.78 -14.46
C ASN A 267 8.08 -28.94 -13.61
N THR A 268 8.19 -28.45 -12.37
CA THR A 268 7.07 -28.32 -11.45
C THR A 268 7.00 -26.89 -10.97
N THR A 269 5.78 -26.37 -10.85
CA THR A 269 5.49 -25.02 -10.38
C THR A 269 4.72 -25.06 -9.07
N LYS A 270 5.05 -24.16 -8.14
CA LYS A 270 4.35 -23.99 -6.86
C LYS A 270 4.12 -22.52 -6.55
N ALA A 271 2.88 -22.14 -6.24
CA ALA A 271 2.57 -20.81 -5.74
C ALA A 271 3.09 -20.62 -4.31
N VAL A 272 3.65 -19.45 -4.03
CA VAL A 272 4.20 -19.04 -2.73
C VAL A 272 3.72 -17.63 -2.43
N ALA A 273 3.07 -17.45 -1.27
CA ALA A 273 2.69 -16.15 -0.74
C ALA A 273 3.70 -15.68 0.32
N ILE A 274 4.33 -14.54 0.09
CA ILE A 274 5.32 -13.95 1.01
C ILE A 274 4.67 -12.74 1.69
N THR A 275 4.42 -12.84 2.99
CA THR A 275 3.87 -11.74 3.78
C THR A 275 5.00 -10.89 4.35
N VAL A 276 5.01 -9.60 4.03
CA VAL A 276 5.92 -8.63 4.64
C VAL A 276 5.29 -8.12 5.94
N GLY A 277 6.06 -8.16 7.03
CA GLY A 277 5.65 -7.66 8.34
C GLY A 277 6.26 -6.31 8.65
N ASN A 278 5.46 -5.45 9.29
CA ASN A 278 5.85 -4.13 9.75
C ASN A 278 6.93 -4.19 10.85
N ILE A 279 7.87 -3.24 10.84
CA ILE A 279 8.77 -2.92 11.96
C ILE A 279 8.65 -1.45 12.32
N ASN A 280 8.69 -1.13 13.61
CA ASN A 280 8.70 0.27 14.03
C ASN A 280 9.97 0.98 13.52
N GLU A 281 9.77 2.10 12.85
CA GLU A 281 10.76 2.98 12.26
C GLU A 281 10.91 4.26 13.09
N THR A 282 12.04 4.95 12.97
CA THR A 282 12.25 6.21 13.69
C THR A 282 11.39 7.32 13.09
N PRO A 283 10.82 8.24 13.89
CA PRO A 283 10.20 9.45 13.37
C PRO A 283 11.17 10.22 12.45
N THR A 284 10.66 10.80 11.38
CA THR A 284 11.48 11.45 10.33
C THR A 284 11.43 12.97 10.37
N ASP A 285 10.39 13.54 10.97
CA ASP A 285 10.30 14.99 11.14
C ASP A 285 9.54 15.39 12.42
N LEU A 286 9.82 16.61 12.86
CA LEU A 286 9.15 17.31 13.94
C LEU A 286 8.82 18.72 13.47
N THR A 287 7.56 19.11 13.62
CA THR A 287 7.07 20.42 13.22
C THR A 287 6.33 21.08 14.38
N LEU A 288 6.30 22.41 14.36
CA LEU A 288 5.56 23.22 15.32
C LEU A 288 4.64 24.13 14.53
N SER A 289 3.33 23.88 14.61
CA SER A 289 2.34 24.68 13.89
C SER A 289 2.07 25.98 14.64
N SER A 290 2.15 27.12 13.95
CA SER A 290 1.51 28.37 14.37
C SER A 290 0.13 28.49 13.70
N THR A 291 -0.77 29.27 14.27
CA THR A 291 -2.11 29.53 13.70
C THR A 291 -2.06 30.42 12.43
N THR A 292 -0.88 30.87 12.01
CA THR A 292 -0.68 31.79 10.89
C THR A 292 0.53 31.32 10.08
N ASN A 293 0.37 31.01 8.78
CA ASN A 293 1.42 30.51 7.86
C ASN A 293 2.57 31.52 7.59
N GLN A 294 3.33 31.87 8.62
CA GLN A 294 4.50 32.75 8.69
C GLN A 294 5.35 32.33 9.93
N PRO A 295 6.62 32.77 10.10
CA PRO A 295 7.55 32.18 11.08
C PRO A 295 6.91 31.96 12.45
N ILE A 296 7.32 30.90 13.14
CA ILE A 296 6.80 30.57 14.47
C ILE A 296 7.18 31.71 15.40
N THR A 297 6.21 32.57 15.70
CA THR A 297 6.41 33.72 16.58
C THR A 297 5.38 33.76 17.68
N ILE A 298 5.79 34.33 18.81
CA ILE A 298 4.92 34.68 19.92
C ILE A 298 4.94 36.19 20.09
N ALA A 299 3.79 36.80 20.40
CA ALA A 299 3.79 38.20 20.80
C ALA A 299 4.59 38.38 22.10
N GLU A 300 5.27 39.50 22.27
CA GLU A 300 5.86 39.83 23.57
C GLU A 300 4.80 40.17 24.62
N ASN A 301 5.23 40.32 25.87
CA ASN A 301 4.40 40.64 27.04
C ASN A 301 3.26 39.67 27.34
N GLN A 302 3.23 38.50 26.69
CA GLN A 302 2.26 37.46 26.99
C GLN A 302 2.56 36.83 28.36
N ILE A 303 1.50 36.47 29.08
CA ILE A 303 1.63 35.79 30.36
C ILE A 303 2.35 34.44 30.22
N ILE A 304 2.97 33.98 31.30
CA ILE A 304 3.56 32.64 31.37
C ILE A 304 2.47 31.59 31.12
N GLY A 305 2.78 30.56 30.34
CA GLY A 305 1.86 29.49 29.97
C GLY A 305 1.11 29.73 28.65
N THR A 306 1.41 30.84 27.97
CA THR A 306 0.83 31.13 26.64
C THR A 306 1.29 30.08 25.63
N VAL A 307 0.37 29.59 24.79
CA VAL A 307 0.65 28.59 23.76
C VAL A 307 1.40 29.24 22.60
N VAL A 308 2.60 28.73 22.30
CA VAL A 308 3.39 29.11 21.12
C VAL A 308 2.90 28.37 19.88
N GLY A 309 2.57 27.09 20.03
CA GLY A 309 2.07 26.25 18.95
C GLY A 309 1.90 24.80 19.37
N ASN A 310 1.41 23.98 18.44
CA ASN A 310 1.28 22.54 18.63
C ASN A 310 2.40 21.81 17.87
N LEU A 311 3.04 20.88 18.56
CA LEU A 311 4.01 19.97 18.01
C LEU A 311 3.29 18.84 17.26
N SER A 312 3.86 18.47 16.12
CA SER A 312 3.47 17.31 15.33
C SER A 312 4.71 16.59 14.83
N SER A 313 4.56 15.29 14.57
CA SER A 313 5.64 14.45 14.06
C SER A 313 5.23 13.78 12.77
N THR A 314 6.20 13.58 11.89
CA THR A 314 6.07 12.72 10.72
C THR A 314 6.81 11.44 11.03
N ASP A 315 6.17 10.32 10.80
CA ASP A 315 6.69 8.98 11.05
C ASP A 315 6.21 8.09 9.91
N PRO A 316 7.07 7.19 9.39
CA PRO A 316 6.63 6.19 8.43
C PRO A 316 5.45 5.37 8.95
N ASP A 317 5.48 4.95 10.22
CA ASP A 317 4.46 4.11 10.82
C ASP A 317 3.14 4.88 11.01
N GLN A 318 2.08 4.39 10.36
CA GLN A 318 0.77 5.03 10.46
C GLN A 318 0.09 4.81 11.82
N GLY A 319 -0.44 5.89 12.37
CA GLY A 319 -1.26 5.86 13.57
C GLY A 319 -0.48 5.90 14.88
N ASN A 320 0.85 6.08 14.81
CA ASN A 320 1.70 6.23 15.99
C ASN A 320 1.27 7.42 16.84
N THR A 321 1.36 7.24 18.17
CA THR A 321 1.24 8.33 19.14
C THR A 321 2.63 8.83 19.52
N PHE A 322 2.75 10.14 19.72
CA PHE A 322 4.04 10.77 20.01
C PHE A 322 4.06 11.45 21.37
N THR A 323 5.20 11.37 22.02
CA THR A 323 5.54 12.16 23.20
C THR A 323 6.62 13.18 22.88
N TYR A 324 6.56 14.34 23.54
CA TYR A 324 7.43 15.47 23.25
C TYR A 324 8.17 15.91 24.51
N SER A 325 9.47 16.22 24.38
CA SER A 325 10.29 16.71 25.49
C SER A 325 11.35 17.70 25.03
N LEU A 326 11.71 18.63 25.92
CA LEU A 326 12.86 19.51 25.73
C LEU A 326 14.13 18.77 26.15
N VAL A 327 15.11 18.71 25.27
CA VAL A 327 16.35 17.94 25.47
C VAL A 327 17.59 18.81 25.32
N THR A 328 18.68 18.45 26.00
CA THR A 328 19.96 19.14 25.89
C THR A 328 20.64 18.86 24.55
N GLY A 329 21.48 19.79 24.06
CA GLY A 329 22.26 19.59 22.85
C GLY A 329 22.44 20.90 22.07
N THR A 330 22.93 20.80 20.83
CA THR A 330 22.98 21.95 19.91
C THR A 330 21.57 22.49 19.67
N GLY A 331 21.41 23.82 19.78
CA GLY A 331 20.11 24.49 19.64
C GLY A 331 19.25 24.51 20.91
N ALA A 332 19.73 24.01 22.05
CA ALA A 332 18.96 23.92 23.29
C ALA A 332 19.15 25.10 24.26
N THR A 333 19.71 26.22 23.80
CA THR A 333 20.15 27.34 24.66
C THR A 333 19.01 27.97 25.46
N ASP A 334 17.80 27.94 24.91
CA ASP A 334 16.63 28.61 25.48
C ASP A 334 15.58 27.65 26.01
N ASN A 335 15.89 26.37 26.19
CA ASN A 335 14.92 25.39 26.68
C ASN A 335 14.26 25.79 28.02
N SER A 336 14.97 26.50 28.90
CA SER A 336 14.46 26.88 30.24
C SER A 336 13.30 27.88 30.22
N VAL A 337 13.17 28.68 29.16
CA VAL A 337 12.10 29.69 29.01
C VAL A 337 10.87 29.14 28.30
N PHE A 338 10.83 27.83 28.02
CA PHE A 338 9.66 27.12 27.48
C PHE A 338 9.31 25.89 28.31
N THR A 339 8.09 25.40 28.13
CA THR A 339 7.62 24.12 28.67
C THR A 339 6.74 23.42 27.64
N ILE A 340 6.65 22.10 27.74
CA ILE A 340 5.78 21.28 26.86
C ILE A 340 4.71 20.62 27.73
N SER A 341 3.46 20.74 27.30
CA SER A 341 2.31 20.09 27.93
C SER A 341 1.52 19.35 26.86
N ASN A 342 1.52 18.01 26.92
CA ASN A 342 1.07 17.14 25.83
C ASN A 342 1.85 17.46 24.53
N ASN A 343 1.17 17.92 23.49
CA ASN A 343 1.79 18.39 22.26
C ASN A 343 1.90 19.92 22.17
N GLN A 344 1.59 20.68 23.22
CA GLN A 344 1.65 22.14 23.17
C GLN A 344 2.97 22.66 23.70
N LEU A 345 3.69 23.44 22.89
CA LEU A 345 4.79 24.27 23.37
C LEU A 345 4.20 25.53 24.00
N LYS A 346 4.61 25.84 25.23
CA LYS A 346 4.13 26.99 26.01
C LYS A 346 5.29 27.83 26.54
N THR A 347 5.04 29.11 26.74
CA THR A 347 5.99 30.03 27.39
C THR A 347 6.17 29.65 28.86
N ASN A 348 7.41 29.72 29.37
CA ASN A 348 7.75 29.57 30.79
C ASN A 348 8.36 30.87 31.36
N SER A 349 8.32 31.95 30.58
CA SER A 349 8.77 33.29 30.94
C SER A 349 7.94 34.30 30.14
N VAL A 350 7.94 35.55 30.59
CA VAL A 350 7.45 36.68 29.79
C VAL A 350 8.58 37.09 28.86
N PHE A 351 8.24 37.32 27.58
CA PHE A 351 9.20 37.72 26.56
C PHE A 351 9.12 39.22 26.30
N ASP A 352 10.26 39.79 25.93
CA ASP A 352 10.51 41.21 25.66
C ASP A 352 11.40 41.25 24.41
N TYR A 353 10.89 41.87 23.35
CA TYR A 353 11.49 41.88 22.02
C TYR A 353 12.81 42.64 22.03
N GLU A 354 12.87 43.77 22.74
CA GLU A 354 14.05 44.62 22.92
C GLU A 354 15.20 43.86 23.60
N THR A 355 14.88 42.99 24.56
CA THR A 355 15.87 42.14 25.24
C THR A 355 16.37 41.04 24.31
N LYS A 356 15.45 40.29 23.69
CA LYS A 356 15.79 39.17 22.79
C LYS A 356 14.58 38.76 21.96
N ASN A 357 14.75 38.80 20.64
CA ASN A 357 13.66 38.57 19.68
C ASN A 357 13.66 37.19 18.99
N SER A 358 14.57 36.29 19.35
CA SER A 358 14.67 34.96 18.76
C SER A 358 15.27 33.97 19.74
N TYR A 359 14.63 32.81 19.87
CA TYR A 359 14.98 31.77 20.84
C TYR A 359 15.15 30.43 20.12
N ASN A 360 16.18 29.68 20.49
CA ASN A 360 16.42 28.34 19.97
C ASN A 360 16.16 27.29 21.06
N ILE A 361 15.31 26.33 20.73
CA ILE A 361 15.04 25.16 21.56
C ILE A 361 15.33 23.88 20.81
N ARG A 362 15.60 22.81 21.55
CA ARG A 362 15.76 21.47 21.00
C ARG A 362 14.68 20.55 21.55
N VAL A 363 13.85 20.04 20.66
CA VAL A 363 12.71 19.19 21.00
C VAL A 363 12.97 17.78 20.48
N ARG A 364 12.70 16.79 21.33
CA ARG A 364 12.63 15.37 20.97
C ARG A 364 11.17 14.98 20.80
N THR A 365 10.86 14.29 19.70
CA THR A 365 9.68 13.45 19.57
C THR A 365 10.07 11.99 19.77
N THR A 366 9.21 11.22 20.42
CA THR A 366 9.39 9.77 20.62
C THR A 366 8.07 9.08 20.32
N ASP A 367 8.11 8.10 19.44
CA ASP A 367 6.95 7.29 19.09
C ASP A 367 6.50 6.40 20.27
N GLN A 368 5.46 5.59 20.05
CA GLN A 368 4.88 4.73 21.07
C GLN A 368 5.80 3.56 21.48
N ASP A 369 6.72 3.17 20.60
CA ASP A 369 7.60 2.01 20.74
C ASP A 369 9.03 2.39 21.19
N GLY A 370 9.28 3.70 21.33
CA GLY A 370 10.46 4.28 21.96
C GLY A 370 11.54 4.80 21.00
N LEU A 371 11.34 4.77 19.69
CA LEU A 371 12.28 5.40 18.75
C LEU A 371 12.03 6.92 18.70
N SER A 372 13.11 7.68 18.49
CA SER A 372 13.06 9.12 18.70
C SER A 372 13.81 9.92 17.66
N TYR A 373 13.28 11.11 17.37
CA TYR A 373 13.88 12.12 16.51
C TYR A 373 14.00 13.45 17.25
N GLU A 374 15.05 14.20 16.98
CA GLU A 374 15.29 15.49 17.62
C GLU A 374 15.47 16.59 16.58
N LYS A 375 14.88 17.75 16.84
CA LYS A 375 14.99 18.91 15.97
C LYS A 375 15.21 20.19 16.75
N GLU A 376 16.05 21.05 16.19
CA GLU A 376 16.15 22.45 16.63
C GLU A 376 14.98 23.25 16.05
N LEU A 377 14.33 24.03 16.89
CA LEU A 377 13.26 24.95 16.50
C LEU A 377 13.66 26.37 16.92
N THR A 378 13.45 27.31 16.01
CA THR A 378 13.62 28.74 16.26
C THR A 378 12.25 29.39 16.46
N ILE A 379 12.08 30.09 17.56
CA ILE A 379 10.87 30.83 17.92
C ILE A 379 11.22 32.31 17.94
N GLY A 380 10.59 33.08 17.05
CA GLY A 380 10.69 34.53 17.09
C GLY A 380 9.77 35.14 18.14
N VAL A 381 10.09 36.36 18.56
CA VAL A 381 9.16 37.22 19.29
C VAL A 381 8.73 38.33 18.34
N ASN A 382 7.44 38.64 18.28
CA ASN A 382 6.96 39.80 17.54
C ASN A 382 7.02 41.03 18.44
N ASP A 383 7.64 42.07 17.91
CA ASP A 383 7.65 43.44 18.43
C ASP A 383 6.22 44.00 18.44
N LEU A 384 5.76 44.42 19.61
CA LEU A 384 4.58 45.23 19.81
C LEU A 384 5.07 46.64 20.17
N ASN A 385 4.63 47.68 19.44
CA ASN A 385 5.06 49.04 19.72
C ASN A 385 4.78 49.45 21.18
N GLU A 386 5.85 49.63 21.96
CA GLU A 386 5.80 50.09 23.34
C GLU A 386 6.24 51.54 23.45
N ILE A 387 5.36 52.44 23.87
CA ILE A 387 5.81 53.74 24.38
C ILE A 387 6.15 53.58 25.85
N THR A 388 7.42 53.34 26.14
CA THR A 388 8.01 53.55 27.46
C THR A 388 8.05 55.03 27.79
N GLY A 389 6.90 55.63 28.05
CA GLY A 389 6.80 56.83 28.85
C GLY A 389 6.91 56.41 30.31
N ASN A 390 8.13 56.19 30.80
CA ASN A 390 8.43 55.96 32.20
C ASN A 390 7.48 56.79 33.08
N PRO A 391 6.53 56.19 33.84
CA PRO A 391 5.86 56.92 34.89
C PRO A 391 6.94 57.13 35.94
N LEU A 392 7.79 58.14 35.73
CA LEU A 392 8.56 58.72 36.80
C LEU A 392 7.51 59.01 37.86
N ILE A 393 7.62 58.25 38.94
CA ILE A 393 6.89 58.33 40.20
C ILE A 393 7.04 59.75 40.73
N ASN A 394 6.31 60.65 40.11
CA ASN A 394 6.17 62.05 40.42
C ASN A 394 4.84 62.46 39.81
N ASN A 395 3.99 63.08 40.62
CA ASN A 395 2.66 63.59 40.28
C ASN A 395 2.72 64.78 39.28
N GLY A 396 3.68 64.78 38.36
CA GLY A 396 3.98 65.87 37.44
C GLY A 396 2.86 66.06 36.42
N ARG A 397 2.76 67.26 35.86
CA ARG A 397 1.72 67.66 34.88
C ARG A 397 2.26 67.75 33.45
N THR A 398 3.36 67.07 33.16
CA THR A 398 4.02 67.11 31.84
C THR A 398 3.17 66.41 30.79
N PRO A 399 2.98 67.02 29.60
CA PRO A 399 2.29 66.37 28.49
C PRO A 399 2.97 65.06 28.06
N ILE A 400 2.16 64.11 27.57
CA ILE A 400 2.60 62.87 26.93
C ILE A 400 2.24 62.99 25.45
N VAL A 401 3.19 62.68 24.57
CA VAL A 401 3.00 62.69 23.12
C VAL A 401 3.47 61.34 22.59
N GLY A 402 2.57 60.63 21.92
CA GLY A 402 2.85 59.38 21.26
C GLY A 402 3.59 59.55 19.93
N THR A 403 3.74 58.45 19.21
CA THR A 403 4.51 58.34 17.98
C THR A 403 3.59 58.41 16.75
N ALA A 404 4.06 57.90 15.61
CA ALA A 404 3.29 57.89 14.36
C ALA A 404 2.67 56.51 14.06
N GLY A 405 2.70 55.58 15.02
CA GLY A 405 2.02 54.29 14.95
C GLY A 405 1.05 54.10 16.12
N SER A 406 0.30 52.99 16.12
CA SER A 406 -0.61 52.64 17.21
C SER A 406 0.11 52.55 18.55
N ASP A 407 -0.26 53.41 19.49
CA ASP A 407 0.41 53.54 20.77
C ASP A 407 -0.44 53.07 21.96
N TRP A 408 0.18 52.48 22.97
CA TRP A 408 -0.46 52.12 24.23
C TRP A 408 -0.06 53.10 25.34
N ILE A 409 -0.89 54.09 25.62
CA ILE A 409 -0.52 55.27 26.42
C ILE A 409 -1.23 55.27 27.77
N THR A 410 -0.47 55.06 28.85
CA THR A 410 -0.98 55.15 30.23
C THR A 410 -0.70 56.53 30.83
N GLY A 411 -1.75 57.30 31.14
CA GLY A 411 -1.60 58.69 31.63
C GLY A 411 -1.04 58.82 33.06
N GLY A 412 -1.30 57.82 33.91
CA GLY A 412 -0.91 57.81 35.33
C GLY A 412 -1.54 58.96 36.16
N PRO A 413 -1.11 59.12 37.43
CA PRO A 413 -1.67 60.13 38.32
C PRO A 413 -1.25 61.57 37.95
N GLY A 414 -2.17 62.52 38.15
CA GLY A 414 -1.98 63.94 37.92
C GLY A 414 -2.43 64.41 36.53
N ALA A 415 -3.11 65.56 36.47
CA ALA A 415 -3.66 66.12 35.22
C ALA A 415 -2.56 66.42 34.18
N LYS A 416 -2.65 65.81 32.99
CA LYS A 416 -1.76 66.02 31.86
C LYS A 416 -2.55 66.13 30.55
N THR A 417 -1.87 66.65 29.54
CA THR A 417 -2.32 66.56 28.15
C THR A 417 -1.72 65.31 27.53
N ILE A 418 -2.52 64.52 26.82
CA ILE A 418 -2.10 63.29 26.15
C ILE A 418 -2.41 63.46 24.65
N THR A 419 -1.40 63.28 23.82
CA THR A 419 -1.50 63.30 22.36
C THR A 419 -1.12 61.91 21.86
N GLY A 420 -2.01 61.24 21.15
CA GLY A 420 -1.78 59.89 20.60
C GLY A 420 -0.77 59.92 19.45
N GLY A 421 -0.97 60.84 18.51
CA GLY A 421 -0.20 60.91 17.28
C GLY A 421 -0.97 60.30 16.13
N ALA A 422 -0.31 59.51 15.28
CA ALA A 422 -0.97 58.85 14.15
C ALA A 422 -1.05 57.35 14.42
N GLY A 423 -2.16 56.70 14.06
CA GLY A 423 -2.36 55.28 14.32
C GLY A 423 -3.66 55.04 15.09
N ASN A 424 -3.91 53.78 15.47
CA ASN A 424 -5.00 53.43 16.38
C ASN A 424 -4.45 53.38 17.80
N ASP A 425 -4.74 54.38 18.62
CA ASP A 425 -4.12 54.56 19.94
C ASP A 425 -5.01 54.06 21.07
N PHE A 426 -4.39 53.50 22.10
CA PHE A 426 -5.04 53.00 23.31
C PHE A 426 -4.68 53.88 24.51
N PHE A 427 -5.61 54.70 24.94
CA PHE A 427 -5.46 55.58 26.10
C PHE A 427 -5.93 54.84 27.37
N VAL A 428 -4.99 54.42 28.20
CA VAL A 428 -5.24 53.50 29.31
C VAL A 428 -5.30 54.24 30.64
N PHE A 429 -6.40 54.02 31.36
CA PHE A 429 -6.61 54.55 32.69
C PHE A 429 -6.94 53.41 33.65
N THR A 430 -6.25 53.41 34.79
CA THR A 430 -6.29 52.26 35.71
C THR A 430 -6.88 52.62 37.06
N ASP A 431 -6.94 53.91 37.42
CA ASP A 431 -7.39 54.35 38.73
C ASP A 431 -8.24 55.64 38.67
N LEU A 432 -9.24 55.77 39.54
CA LEU A 432 -10.05 56.99 39.70
C LEU A 432 -9.23 58.24 40.13
N ARG A 433 -7.97 58.05 40.52
CA ARG A 433 -7.00 59.12 40.81
C ARG A 433 -6.37 59.71 39.55
N ASP A 434 -6.52 59.06 38.39
CA ASP A 434 -6.02 59.52 37.08
C ASP A 434 -6.91 60.63 36.47
N VAL A 435 -7.49 61.50 37.33
CA VAL A 435 -8.43 62.54 36.92
C VAL A 435 -7.75 63.77 36.32
N GLY A 436 -8.48 64.47 35.44
CA GLY A 436 -8.05 65.73 34.85
C GLY A 436 -7.14 65.55 33.64
N GLN A 437 -7.10 64.35 33.09
CA GLN A 437 -6.41 64.02 31.85
C GLN A 437 -7.17 64.62 30.67
N ARG A 438 -6.43 65.03 29.63
CA ARG A 438 -6.98 65.64 28.42
C ARG A 438 -6.35 65.03 27.18
N ILE A 439 -7.15 64.30 26.39
CA ILE A 439 -6.72 63.76 25.09
C ILE A 439 -6.95 64.81 24.00
N THR A 440 -5.96 65.08 23.17
CA THR A 440 -5.99 66.20 22.21
C THR A 440 -6.38 65.85 20.78
N ASP A 441 -6.23 64.60 20.38
CA ASP A 441 -6.25 64.15 18.99
C ASP A 441 -6.96 62.79 18.81
N PHE A 442 -7.89 62.47 19.71
CA PHE A 442 -8.66 61.23 19.65
C PHE A 442 -9.41 61.07 18.32
N THR A 443 -9.19 59.95 17.64
CA THR A 443 -9.83 59.59 16.37
C THR A 443 -10.91 58.54 16.58
N VAL A 444 -12.16 58.92 16.34
CA VAL A 444 -13.34 58.06 16.60
C VAL A 444 -13.32 56.80 15.73
N GLY A 445 -13.54 55.65 16.36
CA GLY A 445 -13.56 54.34 15.71
C GLY A 445 -12.17 53.70 15.55
N GLU A 446 -11.12 54.50 15.48
CA GLU A 446 -9.71 54.06 15.40
C GLU A 446 -9.13 53.92 16.80
N ASP A 447 -9.13 55.00 17.58
CA ASP A 447 -8.61 55.02 18.94
C ASP A 447 -9.57 54.40 19.96
N LYS A 448 -8.99 53.91 21.07
CA LYS A 448 -9.72 53.33 22.20
C LYS A 448 -9.33 53.99 23.52
N ILE A 449 -10.32 54.21 24.37
CA ILE A 449 -10.13 54.52 25.78
C ILE A 449 -10.30 53.23 26.58
N VAL A 450 -9.24 52.75 27.22
CA VAL A 450 -9.21 51.50 27.97
C VAL A 450 -9.48 51.78 29.45
N LEU A 451 -10.57 51.23 29.98
CA LEU A 451 -11.04 51.44 31.34
C LEU A 451 -11.20 50.14 32.14
N THR A 452 -10.90 48.98 31.56
CA THR A 452 -11.12 47.66 32.18
C THR A 452 -10.57 47.56 33.61
N GLN A 453 -9.33 48.00 33.83
CA GLN A 453 -8.72 47.98 35.17
C GLN A 453 -9.36 49.02 36.11
N LEU A 454 -9.68 50.22 35.62
CA LEU A 454 -10.34 51.26 36.41
C LEU A 454 -11.72 50.83 36.88
N LEU A 455 -12.51 50.22 36.00
CA LEU A 455 -13.85 49.74 36.29
C LEU A 455 -13.83 48.58 37.28
N SER A 456 -12.89 47.65 37.12
CA SER A 456 -12.63 46.59 38.10
C SER A 456 -12.29 47.16 39.48
N ASN A 457 -11.45 48.20 39.54
CA ASN A 457 -11.04 48.83 40.79
C ASN A 457 -12.19 49.55 41.54
N ILE A 458 -13.29 49.87 40.85
CA ILE A 458 -14.50 50.43 41.47
C ILE A 458 -15.60 49.36 41.66
N ASN A 459 -15.26 48.08 41.51
CA ASN A 459 -16.15 46.92 41.64
C ASN A 459 -17.31 46.91 40.62
N TYR A 460 -17.14 47.51 39.45
CA TYR A 460 -18.11 47.39 38.37
C TYR A 460 -18.02 45.99 37.73
N ASN A 461 -19.15 45.28 37.68
CA ASN A 461 -19.24 43.90 37.18
C ASN A 461 -20.19 43.74 35.97
N GLY A 462 -20.65 44.85 35.39
CA GLY A 462 -21.52 44.84 34.20
C GLY A 462 -20.71 44.79 32.89
N THR A 463 -21.39 44.80 31.75
CA THR A 463 -20.76 44.71 30.42
C THR A 463 -20.77 46.03 29.64
N ASP A 464 -21.62 46.99 30.01
CA ASP A 464 -21.70 48.31 29.38
C ASP A 464 -21.90 49.42 30.44
N PRO A 465 -20.82 50.03 30.95
CA PRO A 465 -20.89 51.01 32.03
C PRO A 465 -21.58 52.31 31.61
N ILE A 466 -21.75 52.55 30.30
CA ILE A 466 -22.51 53.70 29.80
C ILE A 466 -24.01 53.40 29.93
N ALA A 467 -24.45 52.22 29.45
CA ALA A 467 -25.84 51.80 29.57
C ALA A 467 -26.27 51.61 31.03
N ASP A 468 -25.37 51.08 31.86
CA ASP A 468 -25.58 50.86 33.28
C ASP A 468 -25.49 52.14 34.13
N GLN A 469 -25.27 53.30 33.50
CA GLN A 469 -25.20 54.62 34.12
C GLN A 469 -24.03 54.81 35.11
N TYR A 470 -22.95 54.05 34.98
CA TYR A 470 -21.68 54.30 35.70
C TYR A 470 -20.85 55.39 35.01
N MET A 471 -21.12 55.64 33.73
CA MET A 471 -20.43 56.63 32.91
C MET A 471 -21.42 57.50 32.17
N ARG A 472 -21.06 58.78 31.96
CA ARG A 472 -21.82 59.69 31.10
C ARG A 472 -20.95 60.71 30.40
N PHE A 473 -21.47 61.27 29.31
CA PHE A 473 -20.78 62.26 28.49
C PHE A 473 -21.43 63.63 28.62
N VAL A 474 -20.60 64.65 28.84
CA VAL A 474 -21.05 66.04 29.00
C VAL A 474 -20.29 66.94 28.04
N ALA A 475 -21.00 67.74 27.26
CA ALA A 475 -20.38 68.69 26.33
C ALA A 475 -19.62 69.79 27.08
N GLY A 476 -18.42 70.13 26.62
CA GLY A 476 -17.63 71.22 27.16
C GLY A 476 -18.26 72.60 26.89
N THR A 477 -18.09 73.52 27.85
CA THR A 477 -18.59 74.90 27.78
C THR A 477 -17.45 75.91 27.93
N GLY A 478 -17.67 77.18 27.55
CA GLY A 478 -16.68 78.24 27.73
C GLY A 478 -15.41 78.00 26.88
N SER A 479 -14.24 77.96 27.51
CA SER A 479 -12.97 77.70 26.84
C SER A 479 -12.80 76.25 26.33
N ASN A 480 -13.71 75.34 26.67
CA ASN A 480 -13.70 73.93 26.27
C ASN A 480 -14.80 73.60 25.24
N ILE A 481 -15.34 74.60 24.53
CA ILE A 481 -16.31 74.36 23.46
C ILE A 481 -15.67 73.48 22.39
N GLY A 482 -16.36 72.41 22.01
CA GLY A 482 -15.88 71.40 21.05
C GLY A 482 -15.31 70.13 21.68
N SER A 483 -15.05 70.12 23.00
CA SER A 483 -14.61 68.93 23.73
C SER A 483 -15.77 68.18 24.40
N THR A 484 -15.56 66.90 24.71
CA THR A 484 -16.45 66.09 25.55
C THR A 484 -15.76 65.70 26.85
N PHE A 485 -16.46 65.84 27.97
CA PHE A 485 -16.05 65.31 29.25
C PHE A 485 -16.69 63.95 29.49
N LEU A 486 -15.86 62.93 29.69
CA LEU A 486 -16.28 61.68 30.30
C LEU A 486 -16.35 61.87 31.82
N GLN A 487 -17.53 61.62 32.38
CA GLN A 487 -17.76 61.59 33.82
C GLN A 487 -17.99 60.15 34.26
N ILE A 488 -17.33 59.76 35.36
CA ILE A 488 -17.49 58.45 35.98
C ILE A 488 -18.14 58.65 37.35
N ASP A 489 -19.06 57.75 37.70
CA ASP A 489 -19.63 57.67 39.03
C ASP A 489 -18.58 57.15 40.02
N ARG A 490 -18.24 57.95 41.03
CA ARG A 490 -17.11 57.66 41.91
C ARG A 490 -17.40 56.68 43.04
N ASP A 491 -18.65 56.51 43.42
CA ASP A 491 -19.02 55.57 44.48
C ASP A 491 -19.51 54.22 43.94
N GLY A 492 -19.90 54.17 42.66
CA GLY A 492 -20.33 52.94 41.99
C GLY A 492 -21.61 52.36 42.57
N ILE A 493 -22.44 53.17 43.23
CA ILE A 493 -23.69 52.72 43.86
C ILE A 493 -24.89 53.24 43.06
N SER A 494 -25.66 52.31 42.48
CA SER A 494 -26.87 52.64 41.72
C SER A 494 -27.85 53.47 42.56
N GLY A 495 -28.20 54.66 42.07
CA GLY A 495 -29.26 55.53 42.62
C GLY A 495 -28.79 56.78 43.37
N SER A 496 -27.51 56.90 43.74
CA SER A 496 -26.96 58.12 44.38
C SER A 496 -25.68 58.62 43.68
N ALA A 497 -25.66 58.58 42.35
CA ALA A 497 -24.46 58.79 41.56
C ALA A 497 -23.76 60.14 41.82
N ILE A 498 -22.47 60.07 42.16
CA ILE A 498 -21.59 61.24 42.30
C ILE A 498 -20.67 61.31 41.07
N PHE A 499 -21.22 61.84 39.98
CA PHE A 499 -20.45 62.06 38.76
C PHE A 499 -19.42 63.17 38.90
N LYS A 500 -18.18 62.87 38.51
CA LYS A 500 -17.10 63.86 38.39
C LYS A 500 -16.43 63.75 37.03
N ASN A 501 -15.96 64.88 36.50
CA ASN A 501 -15.12 64.90 35.29
C ASN A 501 -13.89 64.03 35.54
N PHE A 502 -13.74 63.01 34.70
CA PHE A 502 -12.62 62.10 34.75
C PHE A 502 -11.62 62.45 33.66
N LEU A 503 -12.10 62.49 32.42
CA LEU A 503 -11.30 62.67 31.21
C LEU A 503 -11.95 63.72 30.30
N GLN A 504 -11.14 64.59 29.74
CA GLN A 504 -11.53 65.49 28.65
C GLN A 504 -11.01 64.91 27.33
N VAL A 505 -11.86 64.89 26.30
CA VAL A 505 -11.50 64.51 24.94
C VAL A 505 -11.80 65.69 24.02
N ASP A 506 -10.77 66.25 23.42
CA ASP A 506 -10.92 67.44 22.58
C ASP A 506 -11.46 67.13 21.20
N ASN A 507 -12.16 68.12 20.63
CA ASN A 507 -12.67 68.09 19.24
C ASN A 507 -13.62 66.93 18.91
N ILE A 508 -14.16 66.25 19.92
CA ILE A 508 -15.14 65.16 19.80
C ILE A 508 -16.45 65.57 20.47
N THR A 509 -17.58 65.41 19.77
CA THR A 509 -18.92 65.64 20.33
C THR A 509 -19.38 64.48 21.21
N THR A 510 -20.33 64.73 22.11
CA THR A 510 -20.86 63.69 23.01
C THR A 510 -21.47 62.52 22.25
N THR A 511 -22.08 62.76 21.09
CA THR A 511 -22.65 61.72 20.23
C THR A 511 -21.57 60.87 19.55
N GLN A 512 -20.47 61.48 19.13
CA GLN A 512 -19.35 60.77 18.51
C GLN A 512 -18.58 59.91 19.52
N LEU A 513 -18.39 60.42 20.75
CA LEU A 513 -17.71 59.68 21.81
C LEU A 513 -18.58 58.54 22.35
N ASN A 514 -19.89 58.74 22.45
CA ASN A 514 -20.86 57.75 22.95
C ASN A 514 -21.09 56.58 21.97
N ASN A 515 -20.05 55.78 21.78
CA ASN A 515 -20.04 54.57 20.98
C ASN A 515 -19.15 53.55 21.69
N VAL A 516 -19.68 52.36 21.96
CA VAL A 516 -18.94 51.28 22.64
C VAL A 516 -17.65 50.89 21.91
N ASN A 517 -17.59 51.10 20.60
CA ASN A 517 -16.37 50.85 19.82
C ASN A 517 -15.23 51.82 20.15
N ASN A 518 -15.47 52.94 20.83
CA ASN A 518 -14.39 53.85 21.26
C ASN A 518 -13.75 53.43 22.60
N PHE A 519 -14.22 52.34 23.21
CA PHE A 519 -13.82 51.93 24.55
C PHE A 519 -13.42 50.46 24.61
N VAL A 520 -12.61 50.13 25.61
CA VAL A 520 -12.38 48.76 26.09
C VAL A 520 -12.75 48.74 27.57
N PHE A 521 -13.83 48.04 27.91
CA PHE A 521 -14.39 47.96 29.27
C PHE A 521 -13.97 46.71 30.02
#